data_AF-A0A2E5H4I8-F1
#
_entry.id   AF-A0A2E5H4I8-F1
#
_cell.length_a   1.000
_cell.length_b   1.000
_cell.length_c   1.000
_cell.angle_alpha   90.00
_cell.angle_beta   90.00
_cell.angle_gamma   90.00
#
_symmetry.space_group_name_H-M   'P 1'
#
loop_
_entity.id
_entity.type
_entity.pdbx_description
1 polymer ?
#
loop_
_entity_poly.entity_id
_entity_poly.type
_entity_poly.pdbx_seq_one_letter_code
_entity_poly.pdbx_strand_id
1 'polypeptide(L)'
;MNNQKNKKTFFISLGRILLLCSFVLEVSFGQENIQTNTQISTVNKEQLPFFSIELIVFEYNSSSSDNEIFIQNGEKYKETNNKFANNNLNQNNHQESTDNVQPAINTSALNDTDLEEFISNDQVNLKLLRKNELSMKSIYDRLSRLSAYRPIVWGGWKQQSINKEKTPIINIKNLGHIPQEFKGTFQLYLSDQNRNHLVVNLSMIENQETKEHILSATNQNNFEKNQKIPHIRYQIQDDKIMELNDIRYFDHPKFGIIVKFISTNNNKLASIVSPESGNIFAEIEDSNKNSKITAIDNGIVGLSKMGKYVSLTLNSDGSYITYISDQIAIDMLAENSVETDSFGYSYNDESSIKKNNVIITITGKNDPPVSEDNTVKINDDYYYNFTANDFKYSDIDNDLLEYITIKTLPHIGLLQEEYIFASSPLIPGIKIHPKIIENLYFRLPNNYSGMEKYTDFTFSVNDGTVDSISENTITIELDTIPKVSIEEK
;
A
#
# COMPACT_ATOMS: atom_id res chain seq x y z
N MET A 1 94.18 -36.70 -13.31
CA MET A 1 93.91 -36.65 -14.76
C MET A 1 92.89 -35.54 -15.02
N ASN A 2 93.30 -34.52 -15.78
CA ASN A 2 92.60 -33.36 -16.40
C ASN A 2 91.41 -32.72 -15.64
N ASN A 3 91.42 -31.51 -15.08
CA ASN A 3 92.13 -30.23 -15.28
C ASN A 3 91.57 -29.31 -16.40
N GLN A 4 91.34 -28.04 -15.99
CA GLN A 4 90.98 -26.79 -16.72
C GLN A 4 89.49 -26.37 -16.79
N LYS A 5 89.07 -25.12 -16.50
CA LYS A 5 89.72 -23.88 -16.02
C LYS A 5 88.65 -22.78 -15.76
N ASN A 6 88.82 -22.00 -14.69
CA ASN A 6 88.69 -20.51 -14.58
C ASN A 6 87.32 -19.83 -14.86
N LYS A 7 86.85 -18.79 -14.13
CA LYS A 7 87.52 -17.62 -13.51
C LYS A 7 86.50 -16.85 -12.60
N LYS A 8 86.90 -16.48 -11.37
CA LYS A 8 87.09 -15.11 -10.81
C LYS A 8 85.83 -14.22 -10.58
N THR A 9 85.43 -13.99 -9.32
CA THR A 9 85.69 -12.81 -8.43
C THR A 9 84.66 -11.67 -8.53
N PHE A 10 84.04 -11.25 -7.42
CA PHE A 10 84.35 -9.98 -6.69
C PHE A 10 83.40 -9.76 -5.49
N PHE A 11 83.96 -9.26 -4.38
CA PHE A 11 83.28 -8.66 -3.23
C PHE A 11 82.64 -7.31 -3.59
N ILE A 12 81.61 -6.86 -2.87
CA ILE A 12 81.54 -5.56 -2.15
C ILE A 12 80.09 -5.32 -1.68
N SER A 13 79.97 -5.23 -0.35
CA SER A 13 78.91 -4.57 0.40
C SER A 13 79.28 -3.08 0.48
N LEU A 14 78.33 -2.19 0.14
CA LEU A 14 78.19 -0.76 0.47
C LEU A 14 77.03 -0.24 -0.41
N GLY A 15 75.97 0.43 0.04
CA GLY A 15 75.59 0.99 1.32
C GLY A 15 74.74 2.25 1.04
N ARG A 16 73.78 2.54 1.95
CA ARG A 16 73.24 3.90 2.26
C ARG A 16 72.28 4.50 1.19
N ILE A 17 71.17 5.20 1.47
CA ILE A 17 70.65 6.04 2.58
C ILE A 17 69.14 6.24 2.33
N LEU A 18 68.30 6.31 3.37
CA LEU A 18 67.37 7.43 3.69
C LEU A 18 66.44 6.98 4.84
N LEU A 19 66.65 7.35 6.10
CA LEU A 19 66.52 8.64 6.79
C LEU A 19 65.27 8.59 7.70
N LEU A 20 65.51 8.34 8.99
CA LEU A 20 64.61 8.72 10.06
C LEU A 20 64.51 10.25 10.06
N CYS A 21 63.31 10.79 9.83
CA CYS A 21 62.98 12.16 10.19
C CYS A 21 61.65 12.14 10.95
N SER A 22 61.75 12.37 12.25
CA SER A 22 60.65 12.86 13.06
C SER A 22 60.27 14.26 12.55
N PHE A 23 59.05 14.42 12.04
CA PHE A 23 58.43 15.72 11.91
C PHE A 23 57.12 15.70 12.68
N VAL A 24 57.11 16.47 13.76
CA VAL A 24 55.93 16.94 14.45
C VAL A 24 55.21 17.88 13.47
N LEU A 25 53.97 17.58 13.11
CA LEU A 25 53.02 18.60 12.70
C LEU A 25 51.92 18.64 13.75
N GLU A 26 51.85 19.78 14.42
CA GLU A 26 50.74 20.22 15.25
C GLU A 26 49.45 20.15 14.42
N VAL A 27 48.50 19.31 14.85
CA VAL A 27 47.10 19.47 14.42
C VAL A 27 46.43 20.29 15.51
N SER A 28 46.10 21.52 15.14
CA SER A 28 45.28 22.45 15.91
C SER A 28 44.00 21.75 16.40
N PHE A 29 43.70 21.89 17.69
CA PHE A 29 42.42 21.50 18.27
C PHE A 29 41.28 22.22 17.54
N GLY A 30 40.56 21.50 16.69
CA GLY A 30 39.17 21.79 16.35
C GLY A 30 38.31 20.84 17.16
N GLN A 31 37.59 21.36 18.17
CA GLN A 31 36.52 20.60 18.81
C GLN A 31 35.39 20.43 17.80
N GLU A 32 35.27 19.24 17.21
CA GLU A 32 34.00 18.78 16.66
C GLU A 32 33.54 17.57 17.45
N ASN A 33 32.33 17.70 17.98
CA ASN A 33 31.66 16.72 18.82
C ASN A 33 31.62 15.35 18.13
N ILE A 34 32.14 14.34 18.82
CA ILE A 34 31.87 12.94 18.51
C ILE A 34 30.38 12.71 18.83
N GLN A 35 29.51 12.86 17.82
CA GLN A 35 28.25 12.14 17.81
C GLN A 35 28.56 10.71 17.37
N THR A 36 28.42 9.77 18.30
CA THR A 36 28.37 8.35 18.01
C THR A 36 27.19 8.08 17.08
N ASN A 37 27.45 8.08 15.76
CA ASN A 37 26.47 7.68 14.78
C ASN A 37 26.48 6.15 14.72
N THR A 38 25.78 5.53 15.66
CA THR A 38 25.37 4.14 15.55
C THR A 38 24.38 4.07 14.40
N GLN A 39 24.87 3.90 13.17
CA GLN A 39 24.03 3.46 12.06
C GLN A 39 23.59 2.04 12.37
N ILE A 40 22.46 1.94 13.08
CA ILE A 40 21.64 0.75 13.05
C ILE A 40 21.15 0.67 11.61
N SER A 41 21.64 -0.33 10.88
CA SER A 41 21.10 -0.78 9.62
C SER A 41 19.62 -1.10 9.83
N THR A 42 18.74 -0.13 9.59
CA THR A 42 17.31 -0.40 9.47
C THR A 42 17.14 -1.20 8.20
N VAL A 43 17.02 -2.51 8.38
CA VAL A 43 16.38 -3.40 7.42
C VAL A 43 15.07 -2.72 7.05
N ASN A 44 14.97 -2.20 5.82
CA ASN A 44 13.72 -1.71 5.25
C ASN A 44 12.78 -2.91 5.16
N LYS A 45 12.01 -3.16 6.23
CA LYS A 45 10.78 -3.94 6.12
C LYS A 45 9.94 -3.24 5.06
N GLU A 46 9.52 -3.97 4.04
CA GLU A 46 8.50 -3.52 3.08
C GLU A 46 7.41 -2.75 3.81
N GLN A 47 7.41 -1.43 3.65
CA GLN A 47 6.44 -0.58 4.31
C GLN A 47 5.16 -0.70 3.49
N LEU A 48 4.27 -1.62 3.88
CA LEU A 48 2.98 -1.82 3.23
C LEU A 48 2.27 -0.46 3.04
N PRO A 49 1.63 -0.23 1.88
CA PRO A 49 1.10 1.09 1.52
C PRO A 49 0.07 1.57 2.55
N PHE A 50 0.07 2.88 2.77
CA PHE A 50 -0.95 3.54 3.58
C PHE A 50 -2.12 3.97 2.70
N PHE A 51 -3.33 3.71 3.18
CA PHE A 51 -4.56 4.12 2.52
C PHE A 51 -5.42 4.95 3.46
N SER A 52 -6.12 5.91 2.87
CA SER A 52 -7.16 6.70 3.53
C SER A 52 -8.51 6.22 3.06
N ILE A 53 -9.48 6.18 3.97
CA ILE A 53 -10.87 5.98 3.63
C ILE A 53 -11.68 7.14 4.18
N GLU A 54 -12.58 7.62 3.36
CA GLU A 54 -13.46 8.73 3.63
C GLU A 54 -14.90 8.25 3.44
N LEU A 55 -15.81 8.60 4.33
CA LEU A 55 -17.19 8.17 4.24
C LEU A 55 -18.18 9.27 4.65
N ILE A 56 -19.37 9.22 4.04
CA ILE A 56 -20.54 10.01 4.39
C ILE A 56 -21.68 9.04 4.68
N VAL A 57 -22.19 9.06 5.91
CA VAL A 57 -23.45 8.38 6.25
C VAL A 57 -24.58 9.39 6.13
N PHE A 58 -25.70 9.00 5.52
CA PHE A 58 -26.86 9.86 5.33
C PHE A 58 -28.16 9.05 5.48
N GLU A 59 -29.25 9.72 5.81
CA GLU A 59 -30.59 9.14 5.94
C GLU A 59 -31.51 9.64 4.81
N TYR A 60 -32.47 8.81 4.37
CA TYR A 60 -33.51 9.22 3.43
C TYR A 60 -34.73 9.77 4.17
N ASN A 61 -35.21 10.94 3.75
CA ASN A 61 -36.41 11.54 4.33
C ASN A 61 -37.67 10.88 3.75
N SER A 62 -38.69 10.61 4.58
CA SER A 62 -39.85 9.74 4.28
C SER A 62 -40.81 10.22 3.17
N SER A 63 -40.46 11.25 2.41
CA SER A 63 -41.28 11.81 1.33
C SER A 63 -40.89 11.31 -0.07
N SER A 64 -39.96 10.36 -0.18
CA SER A 64 -39.45 9.89 -1.48
C SER A 64 -39.59 8.38 -1.75
N SER A 65 -40.30 7.64 -0.91
CA SER A 65 -40.57 6.21 -1.15
C SER A 65 -41.99 5.99 -1.69
N ASP A 66 -42.23 6.40 -2.94
CA ASP A 66 -43.34 5.82 -3.68
C ASP A 66 -42.94 4.41 -4.12
N ASN A 67 -43.62 3.41 -3.54
CA ASN A 67 -43.81 2.04 -4.05
C ASN A 67 -42.74 0.96 -3.84
N GLU A 68 -42.18 0.79 -2.64
CA GLU A 68 -41.56 -0.51 -2.31
C GLU A 68 -42.05 -1.06 -0.96
N ILE A 69 -42.88 -2.12 -1.04
CA ILE A 69 -43.32 -2.93 0.10
C ILE A 69 -42.17 -3.91 0.42
N PHE A 70 -41.51 -3.74 1.56
CA PHE A 70 -40.47 -4.67 2.03
C PHE A 70 -40.95 -5.49 3.22
N ILE A 71 -40.72 -6.80 3.14
CA ILE A 71 -41.17 -7.82 4.09
C ILE A 71 -40.40 -7.69 5.41
N GLN A 72 -41.13 -7.63 6.53
CA GLN A 72 -40.60 -7.70 7.89
C GLN A 72 -39.99 -9.08 8.16
N ASN A 73 -38.66 -9.16 8.32
CA ASN A 73 -38.05 -10.31 9.00
C ASN A 73 -38.09 -10.08 10.51
N GLY A 74 -39.14 -10.59 11.15
CA GLY A 74 -39.24 -10.68 12.60
C GLY A 74 -38.40 -11.82 13.14
N GLU A 75 -37.10 -11.62 13.34
CA GLU A 75 -36.30 -12.53 14.15
C GLU A 75 -36.25 -12.06 15.61
N LYS A 76 -36.84 -12.88 16.50
CA LYS A 76 -36.75 -12.73 17.96
C LYS A 76 -35.31 -13.00 18.40
N TYR A 77 -34.55 -11.95 18.68
CA TYR A 77 -33.26 -12.11 19.36
C TYR A 77 -33.48 -12.49 20.83
N LYS A 78 -32.91 -13.64 21.23
CA LYS A 78 -32.71 -14.00 22.65
C LYS A 78 -31.44 -13.29 23.13
N GLU A 79 -31.55 -12.50 24.19
CA GLU A 79 -30.38 -11.97 24.92
C GLU A 79 -29.55 -13.14 25.47
N THR A 80 -28.34 -13.32 24.96
CA THR A 80 -27.31 -14.08 25.66
C THR A 80 -26.54 -13.11 26.55
N ASN A 81 -26.79 -13.22 27.86
CA ASN A 81 -26.06 -12.52 28.90
C ASN A 81 -24.60 -13.00 28.91
N ASN A 82 -23.71 -12.30 28.20
CA ASN A 82 -22.28 -12.38 28.49
C ASN A 82 -21.96 -11.47 29.68
N LYS A 83 -21.90 -12.10 30.86
CA LYS A 83 -21.18 -11.59 32.02
C LYS A 83 -19.73 -11.36 31.63
N PHE A 84 -19.33 -10.10 31.51
CA PHE A 84 -17.93 -9.72 31.74
C PHE A 84 -17.84 -8.92 33.03
N ALA A 85 -16.86 -9.32 33.82
CA ALA A 85 -16.64 -8.95 35.21
C ALA A 85 -16.22 -7.47 35.31
N ASN A 86 -17.04 -6.67 35.99
CA ASN A 86 -16.58 -5.42 36.58
C ASN A 86 -16.03 -5.73 37.97
N ASN A 87 -14.70 -5.77 38.09
CA ASN A 87 -14.05 -5.57 39.36
C ASN A 87 -13.99 -4.08 39.66
N ASN A 88 -14.76 -3.70 40.67
CA ASN A 88 -14.56 -2.61 41.63
C ASN A 88 -14.14 -1.23 41.11
N LEU A 89 -15.05 -0.27 41.27
CA LEU A 89 -14.83 0.83 42.21
C LEU A 89 -16.18 1.27 42.80
N ASN A 90 -16.28 1.13 44.12
CA ASN A 90 -17.31 1.71 44.96
C ASN A 90 -17.41 3.22 44.73
N GLN A 91 -18.64 3.74 44.68
CA GLN A 91 -19.07 4.78 45.62
C GLN A 91 -20.59 4.91 45.67
N ASN A 92 -21.07 5.15 46.89
CA ASN A 92 -22.43 5.11 47.36
C ASN A 92 -23.21 6.41 47.09
N ASN A 93 -24.53 6.23 47.01
CA ASN A 93 -25.63 7.06 47.54
C ASN A 93 -25.95 8.44 46.96
N HIS A 94 -27.25 8.54 46.58
CA HIS A 94 -28.22 9.63 46.79
C HIS A 94 -27.82 11.04 46.28
N GLN A 95 -28.70 11.85 45.67
CA GLN A 95 -30.10 12.14 46.00
C GLN A 95 -30.68 13.01 44.87
N GLU A 96 -32.01 13.03 44.78
CA GLU A 96 -32.82 13.89 43.91
C GLU A 96 -32.47 15.38 44.02
N SER A 97 -32.62 16.15 42.95
CA SER A 97 -33.49 17.34 42.95
C SER A 97 -33.51 18.05 41.59
N THR A 98 -34.67 18.64 41.37
CA THR A 98 -35.15 19.47 40.26
C THR A 98 -34.36 20.77 40.07
N ASP A 99 -34.25 21.27 38.84
CA ASP A 99 -34.87 22.55 38.44
C ASP A 99 -34.49 23.01 37.02
N ASN A 100 -35.51 23.54 36.34
CA ASN A 100 -35.49 24.21 35.05
C ASN A 100 -34.64 25.49 35.07
N VAL A 101 -33.66 25.62 34.16
CA VAL A 101 -33.30 26.90 33.52
C VAL A 101 -32.70 26.63 32.11
N GLN A 102 -33.40 27.04 31.06
CA GLN A 102 -32.79 27.52 29.80
C GLN A 102 -32.58 29.05 29.94
N PRO A 103 -31.76 29.76 29.14
CA PRO A 103 -30.78 29.36 28.12
C PRO A 103 -29.44 30.16 28.20
N ALA A 104 -28.38 29.78 27.49
CA ALA A 104 -27.37 30.73 26.99
C ALA A 104 -26.47 30.11 25.91
N ILE A 105 -26.52 30.70 24.73
CA ILE A 105 -25.50 30.55 23.68
C ILE A 105 -24.22 31.17 24.24
N ASN A 106 -23.17 30.35 24.41
CA ASN A 106 -21.80 30.85 24.44
C ASN A 106 -21.02 30.14 23.33
N THR A 107 -20.76 30.93 22.29
CA THR A 107 -19.69 30.74 21.33
C THR A 107 -18.36 30.69 22.09
N SER A 108 -17.71 29.54 22.10
CA SER A 108 -16.29 29.43 22.44
C SER A 108 -15.63 28.55 21.40
N ALA A 109 -14.67 29.16 20.69
CA ALA A 109 -13.83 28.54 19.70
C ALA A 109 -13.27 27.21 20.21
N LEU A 110 -13.39 26.17 19.39
CA LEU A 110 -12.71 24.90 19.62
C LEU A 110 -11.22 25.17 19.41
N ASN A 111 -10.48 25.24 20.52
CA ASN A 111 -9.03 25.28 20.50
C ASN A 111 -8.48 23.95 19.94
N ASP A 112 -7.42 24.09 19.14
CA ASP A 112 -6.80 23.08 18.28
C ASP A 112 -5.96 22.02 19.04
N THR A 113 -6.31 21.69 20.29
CA THR A 113 -5.42 20.92 21.20
C THR A 113 -6.01 19.70 21.89
N ASP A 114 -7.29 19.35 21.71
CA ASP A 114 -7.89 18.19 22.40
C ASP A 114 -8.38 17.09 21.43
N LEU A 115 -7.49 16.65 20.54
CA LEU A 115 -7.64 15.34 19.88
C LEU A 115 -6.62 14.39 20.48
N GLU A 116 -6.93 13.90 21.69
CA GLU A 116 -6.17 12.83 22.31
C GLU A 116 -6.09 11.61 21.39
N GLU A 117 -4.86 11.15 21.24
CA GLU A 117 -4.42 9.95 20.55
C GLU A 117 -5.03 8.72 21.22
N PHE A 118 -6.25 8.34 20.83
CA PHE A 118 -6.90 7.11 21.28
C PHE A 118 -7.05 6.12 20.12
N ILE A 119 -5.99 5.31 19.96
CA ILE A 119 -5.91 3.83 19.92
C ILE A 119 -4.43 3.55 19.58
N SER A 120 -3.55 3.57 20.58
CA SER A 120 -2.19 3.04 20.45
C SER A 120 -2.26 1.52 20.63
N ASN A 121 -2.72 0.81 19.61
CA ASN A 121 -2.37 -0.59 19.46
C ASN A 121 -1.02 -0.58 18.73
N ASP A 122 0.07 -0.93 19.42
CA ASP A 122 1.49 -0.85 18.99
C ASP A 122 1.84 -1.61 17.68
N GLN A 123 0.84 -2.07 16.90
CA GLN A 123 1.01 -2.82 15.67
C GLN A 123 0.25 -2.25 14.46
N VAL A 124 -0.59 -1.21 14.60
CA VAL A 124 -1.31 -0.61 13.45
C VAL A 124 -1.29 0.92 13.52
N ASN A 125 -0.59 1.54 12.57
CA ASN A 125 -0.59 3.00 12.38
C ASN A 125 -1.94 3.47 11.81
N LEU A 126 -2.96 3.64 12.65
CA LEU A 126 -4.25 4.22 12.30
C LEU A 126 -4.34 5.68 12.77
N LYS A 127 -4.84 6.58 11.93
CA LYS A 127 -5.07 7.99 12.28
C LYS A 127 -6.35 8.51 11.65
N LEU A 128 -7.23 9.13 12.45
CA LEU A 128 -8.43 9.79 11.92
C LEU A 128 -8.05 10.96 10.99
N LEU A 129 -8.83 11.15 9.93
CA LEU A 129 -8.67 12.26 9.00
C LEU A 129 -9.22 13.55 9.62
N ARG A 130 -8.46 14.63 9.48
CA ARG A 130 -8.92 15.97 9.86
C ARG A 130 -9.90 16.51 8.83
N LYS A 131 -10.72 17.51 9.20
CA LYS A 131 -11.72 18.08 8.29
C LYS A 131 -11.14 18.66 7.00
N ASN A 132 -9.93 19.20 7.05
CA ASN A 132 -9.20 19.71 5.87
C ASN A 132 -8.55 18.61 5.02
N GLU A 133 -8.51 17.36 5.50
CA GLU A 133 -8.00 16.19 4.77
C GLU A 133 -9.14 15.42 4.05
N LEU A 134 -10.41 15.80 4.28
CA LEU A 134 -11.57 15.18 3.64
C LEU A 134 -11.83 15.79 2.25
N SER A 135 -12.05 14.95 1.24
CA SER A 135 -12.15 15.33 -0.18
C SER A 135 -13.58 15.36 -0.75
N MET A 136 -14.55 14.74 -0.08
CA MET A 136 -15.95 14.60 -0.54
C MET A 136 -16.85 15.80 -0.19
N LYS A 137 -16.28 16.99 0.01
CA LYS A 137 -17.04 18.20 0.40
C LYS A 137 -18.20 18.49 -0.56
N SER A 138 -17.96 18.40 -1.87
CA SER A 138 -18.97 18.65 -2.89
C SER A 138 -20.15 17.68 -2.81
N ILE A 139 -19.91 16.41 -2.46
CA ILE A 139 -20.94 15.39 -2.27
C ILE A 139 -21.75 15.70 -1.01
N TYR A 140 -21.06 16.00 0.09
CA TYR A 140 -21.69 16.39 1.35
C TYR A 140 -22.58 17.62 1.20
N ASP A 141 -22.08 18.67 0.54
CA ASP A 141 -22.82 19.91 0.28
C ASP A 141 -24.02 19.69 -0.66
N ARG A 142 -23.93 18.70 -1.56
CA ARG A 142 -25.07 18.31 -2.42
C ARG A 142 -26.13 17.58 -1.61
N LEU A 143 -25.76 16.58 -0.82
CA LEU A 143 -26.70 15.85 0.04
C LEU A 143 -27.39 16.80 1.03
N SER A 144 -26.64 17.75 1.61
CA SER A 144 -27.17 18.73 2.56
C SER A 144 -28.21 19.69 1.95
N ARG A 145 -28.18 19.90 0.62
CA ARG A 145 -29.11 20.80 -0.08
C ARG A 145 -30.39 20.10 -0.55
N LEU A 146 -30.35 18.79 -0.73
CA LEU A 146 -31.47 18.01 -1.23
C LEU A 146 -32.35 17.58 -0.05
N SER A 147 -33.60 18.03 -0.01
CA SER A 147 -34.55 17.71 1.08
C SER A 147 -34.85 16.22 1.26
N ALA A 148 -34.54 15.40 0.25
CA ALA A 148 -34.64 13.95 0.28
C ALA A 148 -33.58 13.28 1.16
N TYR A 149 -32.48 13.98 1.51
CA TYR A 149 -31.36 13.41 2.24
C TYR A 149 -31.02 14.22 3.49
N ARG A 150 -30.60 13.52 4.55
CA ARG A 150 -30.08 14.11 5.78
C ARG A 150 -28.69 13.52 6.06
N PRO A 151 -27.59 14.24 5.78
CA PRO A 151 -26.26 13.79 6.16
C PRO A 151 -26.15 13.64 7.69
N ILE A 152 -25.62 12.51 8.14
CA ILE A 152 -25.46 12.15 9.55
C ILE A 152 -24.03 12.39 10.01
N VAL A 153 -23.05 11.89 9.25
CA VAL A 153 -21.63 12.11 9.53
C VAL A 153 -20.81 12.12 8.26
N TRP A 154 -19.76 12.92 8.26
CA TRP A 154 -18.72 12.94 7.24
C TRP A 154 -17.35 12.90 7.91
N GLY A 155 -16.62 11.81 7.71
CA GLY A 155 -15.36 11.54 8.38
C GLY A 155 -14.58 10.43 7.70
N GLY A 156 -13.46 10.04 8.28
CA GLY A 156 -12.59 9.03 7.69
C GLY A 156 -11.34 8.79 8.51
N TRP A 157 -10.51 7.87 8.07
CA TRP A 157 -9.23 7.54 8.70
C TRP A 157 -8.22 7.09 7.66
N LYS A 158 -6.94 7.15 8.02
CA LYS A 158 -5.85 6.51 7.32
C LYS A 158 -5.32 5.34 8.12
N GLN A 159 -4.99 4.26 7.45
CA GLN A 159 -4.35 3.08 8.05
C GLN A 159 -3.39 2.42 7.08
N GLN A 160 -2.47 1.62 7.60
CA GLN A 160 -1.65 0.73 6.80
C GLN A 160 -2.50 -0.41 6.20
N SER A 161 -2.12 -0.90 5.02
CA SER A 161 -2.71 -2.10 4.43
C SER A 161 -2.27 -3.33 5.22
N ILE A 162 -3.21 -3.99 5.88
CA ILE A 162 -2.95 -5.16 6.74
C ILE A 162 -4.10 -6.17 6.64
N ASN A 163 -3.81 -7.43 6.96
CA ASN A 163 -4.76 -8.53 6.87
C ASN A 163 -5.90 -8.42 7.90
N LYS A 164 -7.04 -9.05 7.60
CA LYS A 164 -8.29 -8.92 8.37
C LYS A 164 -8.16 -9.14 9.87
N GLU A 165 -7.34 -10.11 10.29
CA GLU A 165 -7.18 -10.48 11.70
C GLU A 165 -6.46 -9.40 12.53
N LYS A 166 -5.64 -8.58 11.88
CA LYS A 166 -4.84 -7.54 12.52
C LYS A 166 -5.46 -6.15 12.36
N THR A 167 -6.50 -5.99 11.53
CA THR A 167 -7.07 -4.67 11.27
C THR A 167 -8.01 -4.21 12.39
N PRO A 168 -7.93 -2.95 12.81
CA PRO A 168 -8.80 -2.41 13.84
C PRO A 168 -10.23 -2.26 13.33
N ILE A 169 -11.17 -2.42 14.25
CA ILE A 169 -12.59 -2.16 14.02
C ILE A 169 -12.89 -0.74 14.52
N ILE A 170 -13.46 0.11 13.66
CA ILE A 170 -13.74 1.51 13.96
C ILE A 170 -15.22 1.67 14.23
N ASN A 171 -15.57 2.16 15.42
CA ASN A 171 -16.94 2.48 15.75
C ASN A 171 -17.35 3.78 15.03
N ILE A 172 -18.58 3.85 14.52
CA ILE A 172 -19.09 5.05 13.84
C ILE A 172 -18.98 6.32 14.71
N LYS A 173 -19.06 6.18 16.03
CA LYS A 173 -18.91 7.29 16.99
C LYS A 173 -17.53 7.95 16.95
N ASN A 174 -16.49 7.24 16.50
CA ASN A 174 -15.16 7.80 16.33
C ASN A 174 -15.08 8.78 15.15
N LEU A 175 -16.07 8.78 14.24
CA LEU A 175 -16.05 9.60 13.03
C LEU A 175 -16.70 10.98 13.21
N GLY A 176 -17.34 11.23 14.34
CA GLY A 176 -17.98 12.51 14.66
C GLY A 176 -19.16 12.38 15.62
N HIS A 177 -19.97 13.43 15.71
CA HIS A 177 -21.21 13.40 16.49
C HIS A 177 -22.27 12.57 15.76
N ILE A 178 -22.69 11.45 16.37
CA ILE A 178 -23.64 10.50 15.78
C ILE A 178 -24.93 10.49 16.62
N PRO A 179 -26.12 10.63 16.00
CA PRO A 179 -27.40 10.44 16.67
C PRO A 179 -27.52 9.06 17.32
N GLN A 180 -28.26 8.96 18.43
CA GLN A 180 -28.34 7.71 19.23
C GLN A 180 -28.98 6.54 18.46
N GLU A 181 -29.81 6.85 17.45
CA GLU A 181 -30.40 5.86 16.56
C GLU A 181 -29.37 5.07 15.75
N PHE A 182 -28.20 5.64 15.45
CA PHE A 182 -27.16 4.99 14.64
C PHE A 182 -26.12 4.27 15.51
N LYS A 183 -25.89 2.99 15.22
CA LYS A 183 -24.86 2.17 15.87
C LYS A 183 -24.22 1.26 14.84
N GLY A 184 -22.89 1.19 14.83
CA GLY A 184 -22.19 0.33 13.89
C GLY A 184 -20.68 0.45 13.92
N THR A 185 -20.06 -0.34 13.08
CA THR A 185 -18.62 -0.45 12.92
C THR A 185 -18.21 -0.57 11.47
N PHE A 186 -16.98 -0.15 11.21
CA PHE A 186 -16.29 -0.29 9.93
C PHE A 186 -14.97 -1.05 10.13
N GLN A 187 -14.59 -1.88 9.15
CA GLN A 187 -13.29 -2.55 9.17
C GLN A 187 -12.73 -2.59 7.74
N LEU A 188 -11.56 -1.98 7.55
CA LEU A 188 -10.82 -2.01 6.29
C LEU A 188 -9.70 -3.05 6.39
N TYR A 189 -9.56 -3.94 5.42
CA TYR A 189 -8.53 -4.98 5.41
C TYR A 189 -8.04 -5.34 4.00
N LEU A 190 -6.84 -5.90 3.94
CA LEU A 190 -6.28 -6.54 2.74
C LEU A 190 -6.59 -8.04 2.78
N SER A 191 -7.20 -8.56 1.71
CA SER A 191 -7.47 -9.99 1.53
C SER A 191 -6.24 -10.75 1.06
N ASP A 192 -6.26 -12.09 1.17
CA ASP A 192 -5.19 -12.97 0.68
C ASP A 192 -4.99 -12.89 -0.84
N GLN A 193 -6.00 -12.39 -1.57
CA GLN A 193 -5.94 -12.10 -3.01
C GLN A 193 -5.42 -10.69 -3.31
N ASN A 194 -4.81 -10.03 -2.32
CA ASN A 194 -4.25 -8.68 -2.41
C ASN A 194 -5.26 -7.57 -2.78
N ARG A 195 -6.54 -7.78 -2.47
CA ARG A 195 -7.62 -6.78 -2.67
C ARG A 195 -7.99 -6.11 -1.36
N ASN A 196 -8.21 -4.80 -1.38
CA ASN A 196 -8.74 -4.06 -0.23
C ASN A 196 -10.23 -4.29 -0.09
N HIS A 197 -10.70 -4.48 1.14
CA HIS A 197 -12.09 -4.74 1.46
C HIS A 197 -12.56 -3.82 2.60
N LEU A 198 -13.75 -3.24 2.45
CA LEU A 198 -14.44 -2.55 3.53
C LEU A 198 -15.63 -3.38 4.00
N VAL A 199 -15.56 -3.82 5.26
CA VAL A 199 -16.71 -4.36 6.00
C VAL A 199 -17.48 -3.20 6.62
N VAL A 200 -18.77 -3.16 6.34
CA VAL A 200 -19.73 -2.25 6.95
C VAL A 200 -20.70 -3.06 7.79
N ASN A 201 -20.84 -2.73 9.07
CA ASN A 201 -21.91 -3.22 9.92
C ASN A 201 -22.57 -2.03 10.63
N LEU A 202 -23.60 -1.46 10.02
CA LEU A 202 -24.28 -0.27 10.51
C LEU A 202 -25.77 -0.52 10.69
N SER A 203 -26.34 -0.04 11.79
CA SER A 203 -27.76 -0.13 12.07
C SER A 203 -28.35 1.21 12.50
N MET A 204 -29.60 1.44 12.13
CA MET A 204 -30.42 2.57 12.54
C MET A 204 -31.67 2.05 13.27
N ILE A 205 -31.98 2.63 14.42
CA ILE A 205 -33.15 2.27 15.24
C ILE A 205 -34.18 3.41 15.14
N GLU A 206 -35.33 3.14 14.54
CA GLU A 206 -36.42 4.10 14.45
C GLU A 206 -37.25 4.09 15.75
N ASN A 207 -37.28 5.23 16.45
CA ASN A 207 -38.12 5.43 17.63
C ASN A 207 -39.52 5.92 17.20
N GLN A 208 -40.55 5.14 17.50
CA GLN A 208 -41.95 5.44 17.12
C GLN A 208 -42.61 6.52 18.00
N GLU A 209 -41.93 7.06 19.03
CA GLU A 209 -42.50 8.06 19.96
C GLU A 209 -42.94 9.36 19.28
N THR A 210 -42.46 9.68 18.08
CA THR A 210 -42.80 10.92 17.37
C THR A 210 -44.11 10.88 16.59
N LYS A 211 -44.78 9.72 16.45
CA LYS A 211 -46.06 9.61 15.73
C LYS A 211 -47.31 9.58 16.63
N GLU A 212 -47.18 9.38 17.94
CA GLU A 212 -48.35 9.24 18.82
C GLU A 212 -49.01 10.56 19.23
N HIS A 213 -48.36 11.71 19.04
CA HIS A 213 -48.97 13.01 19.38
C HIS A 213 -50.15 13.43 18.48
N ILE A 214 -50.45 12.69 17.41
CA ILE A 214 -51.60 12.96 16.52
C ILE A 214 -52.78 11.98 16.77
N LEU A 215 -52.59 10.89 17.51
CA LEU A 215 -53.64 9.87 17.72
C LEU A 215 -54.23 9.87 19.13
N SER A 216 -53.67 10.64 20.08
CA SER A 216 -54.12 10.66 21.48
C SER A 216 -55.24 11.68 21.80
N ALA A 217 -55.92 12.24 20.79
CA ALA A 217 -57.05 13.16 21.01
C ALA A 217 -58.44 12.48 21.01
N THR A 218 -58.54 11.18 20.73
CA THR A 218 -59.81 10.46 20.76
C THR A 218 -59.61 9.06 21.31
N ASN A 219 -59.61 8.94 22.63
CA ASN A 219 -60.37 7.95 23.41
C ASN A 219 -59.77 7.85 24.81
N GLN A 220 -60.48 8.44 25.78
CA GLN A 220 -60.36 8.03 27.17
C GLN A 220 -60.87 6.60 27.29
N ASN A 221 -59.99 5.66 27.69
CA ASN A 221 -60.26 4.63 28.70
C ASN A 221 -59.09 3.64 28.79
N ASN A 222 -58.48 3.59 29.98
CA ASN A 222 -57.75 2.50 30.62
C ASN A 222 -57.15 1.38 29.74
N PHE A 223 -55.82 1.32 29.66
CA PHE A 223 -55.03 0.11 29.96
C PHE A 223 -53.57 0.51 30.17
N GLU A 224 -53.11 0.46 31.42
CA GLU A 224 -51.68 0.30 31.70
C GLU A 224 -51.24 -1.06 31.13
N LYS A 225 -50.52 -1.03 30.01
CA LYS A 225 -49.58 -2.07 29.64
C LYS A 225 -48.31 -1.37 29.16
N ASN A 226 -47.22 -1.57 29.90
CA ASN A 226 -45.86 -1.41 29.40
C ASN A 226 -45.65 -2.37 28.21
N GLN A 227 -46.19 -2.03 27.04
CA GLN A 227 -45.79 -2.63 25.78
C GLN A 227 -44.49 -1.95 25.39
N LYS A 228 -43.39 -2.69 25.51
CA LYS A 228 -42.09 -2.33 24.93
C LYS A 228 -42.33 -2.15 23.43
N ILE A 229 -42.44 -0.90 22.99
CA ILE A 229 -42.72 -0.56 21.59
C ILE A 229 -41.61 -1.21 20.75
N PRO A 230 -41.92 -2.03 19.74
CA PRO A 230 -40.89 -2.66 18.93
C PRO A 230 -40.17 -1.57 18.15
N HIS A 231 -38.91 -1.31 18.50
CA HIS A 231 -38.07 -0.43 17.69
C HIS A 231 -37.79 -1.12 16.35
N ILE A 232 -38.08 -0.44 15.25
CA ILE A 232 -37.74 -0.95 13.92
C ILE A 232 -36.24 -0.75 13.73
N ARG A 233 -35.52 -1.84 13.44
CA ARG A 233 -34.09 -1.81 13.15
C ARG A 233 -33.86 -1.97 11.65
N TYR A 234 -33.16 -1.01 11.09
CA TYR A 234 -32.63 -1.04 9.72
C TYR A 234 -31.14 -1.36 9.78
N GLN A 235 -30.62 -2.20 8.89
CA GLN A 235 -29.23 -2.67 8.97
C GLN A 235 -28.59 -2.80 7.58
N ILE A 236 -27.35 -2.33 7.49
CA ILE A 236 -26.42 -2.63 6.40
C ILE A 236 -25.32 -3.52 6.99
N GLN A 237 -25.21 -4.75 6.47
CA GLN A 237 -24.11 -5.66 6.76
C GLN A 237 -23.55 -6.17 5.44
N ASP A 238 -22.40 -5.64 5.04
CA ASP A 238 -21.83 -5.89 3.72
C ASP A 238 -20.29 -5.88 3.79
N ASP A 239 -19.64 -6.57 2.86
CA ASP A 239 -18.20 -6.66 2.69
C ASP A 239 -17.89 -6.43 1.21
N LYS A 240 -17.41 -5.23 0.87
CA LYS A 240 -17.16 -4.82 -0.52
C LYS A 240 -15.67 -4.66 -0.78
N ILE A 241 -15.25 -5.13 -1.95
CA ILE A 241 -13.95 -4.78 -2.52
C ILE A 241 -13.92 -3.27 -2.77
N MET A 242 -12.86 -2.63 -2.29
CA MET A 242 -12.58 -1.22 -2.46
C MET A 242 -11.44 -1.08 -3.46
N GLU A 243 -11.75 -0.45 -4.59
CA GLU A 243 -10.77 -0.07 -5.59
C GLU A 243 -10.25 1.34 -5.29
N LEU A 244 -9.02 1.62 -5.71
CA LEU A 244 -8.36 2.88 -5.38
C LEU A 244 -9.06 4.06 -6.04
N ASN A 245 -9.36 5.09 -5.24
CA ASN A 245 -10.11 6.29 -5.60
C ASN A 245 -11.54 6.04 -6.12
N ASP A 246 -12.04 4.81 -6.00
CA ASP A 246 -13.41 4.45 -6.31
C ASP A 246 -14.37 4.92 -5.21
N ILE A 247 -15.61 5.21 -5.62
CA ILE A 247 -16.69 5.58 -4.71
C ILE A 247 -17.70 4.45 -4.68
N ARG A 248 -17.82 3.81 -3.52
CA ARG A 248 -18.77 2.73 -3.28
C ARG A 248 -19.95 3.22 -2.47
N TYR A 249 -21.13 2.72 -2.84
CA TYR A 249 -22.39 2.97 -2.16
C TYR A 249 -22.79 1.73 -1.37
N PHE A 250 -23.24 1.93 -0.15
CA PHE A 250 -23.93 0.94 0.65
C PHE A 250 -25.35 1.45 0.85
N ASP A 251 -26.29 0.85 0.13
CA ASP A 251 -27.67 1.35 0.07
C ASP A 251 -28.59 0.55 0.99
N HIS A 252 -29.47 1.27 1.66
CA HIS A 252 -30.60 0.71 2.39
C HIS A 252 -31.81 1.65 2.20
N PRO A 253 -33.07 1.16 2.18
CA PRO A 253 -34.27 2.01 2.01
C PRO A 253 -34.49 3.16 3.01
N LYS A 254 -33.61 3.34 3.99
CA LYS A 254 -33.75 4.30 5.10
C LYS A 254 -32.51 5.11 5.39
N PHE A 255 -31.33 4.56 5.10
CA PHE A 255 -30.07 5.30 5.18
C PHE A 255 -29.08 4.71 4.18
N GLY A 256 -28.01 5.43 3.89
CA GLY A 256 -26.95 4.97 2.99
C GLY A 256 -25.59 5.43 3.44
N ILE A 257 -24.56 4.85 2.83
CA ILE A 257 -23.17 5.22 3.04
C ILE A 257 -22.49 5.42 1.69
N ILE A 258 -21.86 6.57 1.50
CA ILE A 258 -20.94 6.83 0.40
C ILE A 258 -19.54 6.70 0.95
N VAL A 259 -18.70 5.89 0.31
CA VAL A 259 -17.33 5.62 0.75
C VAL A 259 -16.37 5.89 -0.40
N LYS A 260 -15.29 6.62 -0.14
CA LYS A 260 -14.16 6.82 -1.04
C LYS A 260 -12.89 6.24 -0.42
N PHE A 261 -12.16 5.44 -1.19
CA PHE A 261 -10.87 4.85 -0.77
C PHE A 261 -9.73 5.56 -1.50
N ILE A 262 -8.66 5.99 -0.83
CA ILE A 262 -7.66 6.94 -1.37
C ILE A 262 -6.24 6.42 -1.06
N SER A 263 -5.31 6.49 -2.03
CA SER A 263 -3.88 6.24 -1.77
C SER A 263 -3.25 7.45 -1.10
N THR A 264 -2.42 7.24 -0.08
CA THR A 264 -1.66 8.33 0.55
C THR A 264 -0.26 8.53 -0.02
N ASN A 265 0.16 7.70 -0.99
CA ASN A 265 1.45 7.81 -1.64
C ASN A 265 1.41 8.83 -2.79
N ASN A 266 1.37 10.12 -2.45
CA ASN A 266 1.43 11.21 -3.44
C ASN A 266 2.84 11.47 -4.00
N ASN A 267 3.86 10.71 -3.58
CA ASN A 267 5.27 11.02 -3.90
C ASN A 267 5.85 10.24 -5.11
N LYS A 268 5.12 9.31 -5.74
CA LYS A 268 5.58 8.57 -6.95
C LYS A 268 5.05 9.18 -8.27
N LEU A 269 4.12 10.14 -8.21
CA LEU A 269 3.36 10.62 -9.38
C LEU A 269 4.15 11.61 -10.27
N ALA A 270 4.98 12.48 -9.68
CA ALA A 270 5.43 13.74 -10.33
C ALA A 270 6.38 13.57 -11.52
N SER A 271 6.79 12.34 -11.83
CA SER A 271 7.67 12.02 -12.96
C SER A 271 7.04 11.05 -13.97
N ILE A 272 5.95 10.38 -13.60
CA ILE A 272 5.32 9.31 -14.39
C ILE A 272 3.98 9.78 -14.96
N VAL A 273 3.23 10.60 -14.23
CA VAL A 273 1.90 11.07 -14.63
C VAL A 273 1.92 12.57 -14.87
N SER A 274 1.46 13.02 -16.03
CA SER A 274 1.36 14.44 -16.36
C SER A 274 0.15 14.74 -17.25
N PRO A 275 -0.68 15.74 -16.90
CA PRO A 275 -0.66 16.54 -15.68
C PRO A 275 -1.23 15.78 -14.45
N GLU A 276 -0.68 16.05 -13.26
CA GLU A 276 -1.21 15.52 -11.99
C GLU A 276 -2.47 16.26 -11.52
N SER A 277 -2.59 17.53 -11.88
CA SER A 277 -3.73 18.39 -11.56
C SER A 277 -3.74 19.60 -12.48
N GLY A 278 -4.88 20.27 -12.55
CA GLY A 278 -5.02 21.47 -13.36
C GLY A 278 -6.40 22.06 -13.28
N ASN A 279 -6.67 23.00 -14.19
CA ASN A 279 -8.01 23.52 -14.40
C ASN A 279 -8.29 23.58 -15.90
N ILE A 280 -9.31 22.85 -16.37
CA ILE A 280 -9.68 22.78 -17.79
C ILE A 280 -10.07 24.15 -18.37
N PHE A 281 -10.56 25.08 -17.56
CA PHE A 281 -10.93 26.42 -18.03
C PHE A 281 -9.72 27.34 -18.19
N ALA A 282 -8.59 27.05 -17.53
CA ALA A 282 -7.36 27.82 -17.73
C ALA A 282 -6.81 27.67 -19.16
N GLU A 283 -7.13 26.56 -19.83
CA GLU A 283 -6.67 26.22 -21.17
C GLU A 283 -7.67 26.63 -22.28
N ILE A 284 -8.85 27.14 -21.92
CA ILE A 284 -9.91 27.53 -22.86
C ILE A 284 -9.96 29.06 -22.94
N GLU A 285 -9.51 29.62 -24.08
CA GLU A 285 -9.42 31.07 -24.32
C GLU A 285 -10.76 31.83 -24.16
N ASP A 286 -11.89 31.18 -24.44
CA ASP A 286 -13.24 31.75 -24.34
C ASP A 286 -13.96 31.41 -23.02
N SER A 287 -13.28 30.82 -22.03
CA SER A 287 -13.96 30.44 -20.78
C SER A 287 -14.45 31.66 -20.02
N ASN A 288 -15.71 31.62 -19.60
CA ASN A 288 -16.32 32.67 -18.79
C ASN A 288 -16.27 32.28 -17.29
N LYS A 289 -16.36 33.24 -16.37
CA LYS A 289 -16.29 32.97 -14.91
C LYS A 289 -17.40 32.06 -14.36
N ASN A 290 -18.46 31.84 -15.15
CA ASN A 290 -19.62 31.03 -14.83
C ASN A 290 -19.62 29.68 -15.58
N SER A 291 -18.62 29.37 -16.41
CA SER A 291 -18.54 28.09 -17.12
C SER A 291 -18.51 26.95 -16.10
N LYS A 292 -19.27 25.89 -16.35
CA LYS A 292 -19.36 24.73 -15.45
C LYS A 292 -19.29 23.41 -16.19
N ILE A 293 -18.57 22.46 -15.62
CA ILE A 293 -18.61 21.06 -16.07
C ILE A 293 -20.01 20.51 -15.78
N THR A 294 -20.61 19.89 -16.79
CA THR A 294 -21.95 19.30 -16.72
C THR A 294 -21.93 17.78 -16.73
N ALA A 295 -20.90 17.16 -17.31
CA ALA A 295 -20.71 15.71 -17.32
C ALA A 295 -19.23 15.31 -17.56
N ILE A 296 -18.87 14.09 -17.15
CA ILE A 296 -17.58 13.44 -17.44
C ILE A 296 -17.81 11.96 -17.75
N ASP A 297 -17.51 11.47 -18.96
CA ASP A 297 -17.61 10.07 -19.42
C ASP A 297 -18.82 9.29 -18.87
N ASN A 298 -20.01 9.87 -19.01
CA ASN A 298 -21.28 9.36 -18.49
C ASN A 298 -21.32 9.09 -16.97
N GLY A 299 -20.32 9.59 -16.23
CA GLY A 299 -20.21 9.61 -14.78
C GLY A 299 -20.67 10.92 -14.16
N ILE A 300 -20.40 11.05 -12.86
CA ILE A 300 -20.86 12.17 -12.04
C ILE A 300 -19.70 13.14 -11.80
N VAL A 301 -19.93 14.41 -12.11
CA VAL A 301 -18.97 15.50 -11.85
C VAL A 301 -18.61 15.58 -10.36
N GLY A 302 -17.33 15.76 -10.06
CA GLY A 302 -16.78 15.78 -8.71
C GLY A 302 -16.56 14.39 -8.11
N LEU A 303 -16.86 13.31 -8.84
CA LEU A 303 -16.46 11.96 -8.48
C LEU A 303 -15.27 11.53 -9.33
N SER A 304 -14.51 10.57 -8.80
CA SER A 304 -13.40 9.97 -9.52
C SER A 304 -13.93 9.15 -10.70
N LYS A 305 -13.32 9.33 -11.86
CA LYS A 305 -13.53 8.52 -13.05
C LYS A 305 -12.28 7.68 -13.29
N MET A 306 -12.42 6.37 -13.33
CA MET A 306 -11.31 5.46 -13.56
C MET A 306 -10.97 5.36 -15.05
N GLY A 307 -9.68 5.51 -15.37
CA GLY A 307 -9.05 5.20 -16.65
C GLY A 307 -8.28 3.88 -16.55
N LYS A 308 -7.40 3.61 -17.53
CA LYS A 308 -6.57 2.40 -17.56
C LYS A 308 -5.44 2.47 -16.53
N TYR A 309 -4.77 3.61 -16.44
CA TYR A 309 -3.58 3.80 -15.59
C TYR A 309 -3.86 4.73 -14.42
N VAL A 310 -4.64 5.78 -14.65
CA VAL A 310 -5.00 6.80 -13.67
C VAL A 310 -6.51 6.92 -13.52
N SER A 311 -6.91 7.54 -12.42
CA SER A 311 -8.25 8.06 -12.19
C SER A 311 -8.22 9.58 -12.19
N LEU A 312 -9.28 10.21 -12.67
CA LEU A 312 -9.45 11.66 -12.74
C LEU A 312 -10.67 12.07 -11.92
N THR A 313 -10.50 12.98 -10.95
CA THR A 313 -11.63 13.70 -10.35
C THR A 313 -11.73 15.08 -10.98
N LEU A 314 -12.79 15.33 -11.77
CA LEU A 314 -13.06 16.62 -12.39
C LEU A 314 -14.23 17.33 -11.70
N ASN A 315 -13.97 18.49 -11.12
CA ASN A 315 -14.96 19.29 -10.40
C ASN A 315 -15.78 20.20 -11.32
N SER A 316 -16.91 20.70 -10.80
CA SER A 316 -17.79 21.59 -11.57
C SER A 316 -17.13 22.91 -11.98
N ASP A 317 -16.14 23.37 -11.22
CA ASP A 317 -15.37 24.60 -11.46
C ASP A 317 -14.17 24.37 -12.42
N GLY A 318 -14.08 23.19 -13.02
CA GLY A 318 -13.03 22.83 -13.98
C GLY A 318 -11.73 22.37 -13.34
N SER A 319 -11.57 22.50 -12.02
CA SER A 319 -10.40 21.95 -11.33
C SER A 319 -10.40 20.42 -11.41
N TYR A 320 -9.24 19.84 -11.66
CA TYR A 320 -9.09 18.39 -11.66
C TYR A 320 -7.81 17.96 -10.96
N ILE A 321 -7.84 16.72 -10.49
CA ILE A 321 -6.69 16.01 -9.93
C ILE A 321 -6.70 14.58 -10.46
N THR A 322 -5.51 14.04 -10.73
CA THR A 322 -5.29 12.67 -11.15
C THR A 322 -4.60 11.87 -10.05
N TYR A 323 -4.84 10.57 -10.06
CA TYR A 323 -4.19 9.61 -9.18
C TYR A 323 -3.96 8.31 -9.93
N ILE A 324 -2.87 7.60 -9.66
CA ILE A 324 -2.68 6.23 -10.17
C ILE A 324 -3.84 5.36 -9.71
N SER A 325 -4.47 4.66 -10.66
CA SER A 325 -5.51 3.66 -10.41
C SER A 325 -4.97 2.24 -10.56
N ASP A 326 -4.01 2.03 -11.47
CA ASP A 326 -3.39 0.73 -11.70
C ASP A 326 -1.86 0.87 -11.77
N GLN A 327 -1.20 0.61 -10.65
CA GLN A 327 0.27 0.67 -10.56
C GLN A 327 0.91 -0.47 -11.36
N ILE A 328 0.29 -1.65 -11.42
CA ILE A 328 0.86 -2.82 -12.09
C ILE A 328 0.88 -2.57 -13.60
N ALA A 329 -0.21 -2.02 -14.14
CA ALA A 329 -0.25 -1.65 -15.56
C ALA A 329 0.78 -0.57 -15.94
N ILE A 330 1.17 0.29 -14.98
CA ILE A 330 2.23 1.30 -15.16
C ILE A 330 3.62 0.66 -15.06
N ASP A 331 3.86 -0.21 -14.07
CA ASP A 331 5.15 -0.89 -13.89
C ASP A 331 5.44 -1.86 -15.06
N MET A 332 4.41 -2.31 -15.79
CA MET A 332 4.60 -3.07 -17.05
C MET A 332 5.01 -2.21 -18.26
N LEU A 333 5.05 -0.89 -18.12
CA LEU A 333 5.43 0.01 -19.20
C LEU A 333 6.95 0.14 -19.28
N ALA A 334 7.51 -0.34 -20.39
CA ALA A 334 8.93 -0.19 -20.70
C ALA A 334 9.42 1.27 -20.53
N GLU A 335 10.69 1.43 -20.18
CA GLU A 335 11.28 2.74 -19.91
C GLU A 335 11.05 3.72 -21.07
N ASN A 336 10.64 4.95 -20.74
CA ASN A 336 10.35 6.04 -21.68
C ASN A 336 9.19 5.77 -22.65
N SER A 337 8.49 4.64 -22.55
CA SER A 337 7.25 4.44 -23.29
C SER A 337 6.19 5.45 -22.84
N VAL A 338 5.38 5.95 -23.76
CA VAL A 338 4.40 6.99 -23.48
C VAL A 338 3.01 6.48 -23.82
N GLU A 339 2.18 6.40 -22.80
CA GLU A 339 0.80 5.95 -22.86
C GLU A 339 -0.12 7.07 -22.37
N THR A 340 -1.43 6.95 -22.60
CA THR A 340 -2.37 7.99 -22.21
C THR A 340 -3.69 7.44 -21.71
N ASP A 341 -4.26 8.10 -20.71
CA ASP A 341 -5.69 8.03 -20.41
C ASP A 341 -6.39 9.29 -20.94
N SER A 342 -7.58 9.12 -21.51
CA SER A 342 -8.39 10.22 -22.04
C SER A 342 -9.77 10.20 -21.39
N PHE A 343 -10.13 11.31 -20.75
CA PHE A 343 -11.40 11.49 -20.06
C PHE A 343 -12.27 12.51 -20.78
N GLY A 344 -13.36 12.08 -21.39
CA GLY A 344 -14.29 12.97 -22.08
C GLY A 344 -15.15 13.76 -21.09
N TYR A 345 -15.31 15.06 -21.32
CA TYR A 345 -16.15 15.92 -20.50
C TYR A 345 -17.03 16.84 -21.35
N SER A 346 -18.12 17.31 -20.74
CA SER A 346 -19.00 18.34 -21.28
C SER A 346 -19.05 19.53 -20.33
N TYR A 347 -19.07 20.74 -20.88
CA TYR A 347 -19.21 21.97 -20.11
C TYR A 347 -20.21 22.92 -20.76
N ASN A 348 -20.87 23.73 -19.94
CA ASN A 348 -21.74 24.80 -20.40
C ASN A 348 -20.98 26.13 -20.39
N ASP A 349 -21.13 26.89 -21.46
CA ASP A 349 -20.51 28.20 -21.67
C ASP A 349 -21.56 29.27 -21.97
N GLU A 350 -22.63 29.26 -21.17
CA GLU A 350 -23.84 30.11 -21.23
C GLU A 350 -24.69 30.05 -22.52
N SER A 351 -24.11 29.66 -23.65
CA SER A 351 -24.76 29.66 -24.97
C SER A 351 -24.99 28.24 -25.52
N SER A 352 -24.16 27.27 -25.14
CA SER A 352 -24.27 25.89 -25.60
C SER A 352 -23.44 24.92 -24.74
N ILE A 353 -23.75 23.63 -24.84
CA ILE A 353 -22.94 22.55 -24.26
C ILE A 353 -21.84 22.19 -25.26
N LYS A 354 -20.58 22.30 -24.83
CA LYS A 354 -19.38 21.92 -25.58
C LYS A 354 -18.80 20.64 -24.99
N LYS A 355 -18.06 19.87 -25.80
CA LYS A 355 -17.40 18.61 -25.41
C LYS A 355 -15.90 18.68 -25.70
N ASN A 356 -15.09 18.12 -24.82
CA ASN A 356 -13.64 17.99 -24.99
C ASN A 356 -13.10 16.84 -24.12
N ASN A 357 -11.79 16.59 -24.13
CA ASN A 357 -11.14 15.57 -23.33
C ASN A 357 -10.06 16.17 -22.42
N VAL A 358 -9.91 15.61 -21.22
CA VAL A 358 -8.68 15.74 -20.43
C VAL A 358 -7.79 14.57 -20.80
N ILE A 359 -6.61 14.85 -21.34
CA ILE A 359 -5.62 13.82 -21.71
C ILE A 359 -4.55 13.81 -20.62
N ILE A 360 -4.36 12.64 -20.01
CA ILE A 360 -3.31 12.40 -19.04
C ILE A 360 -2.27 11.50 -19.69
N THR A 361 -1.03 11.94 -19.70
CA THR A 361 0.12 11.19 -20.19
C THR A 361 0.75 10.40 -19.05
N ILE A 362 1.09 9.15 -19.34
CA ILE A 362 1.79 8.22 -18.48
C ILE A 362 3.11 7.88 -19.17
N THR A 363 4.23 8.07 -18.48
CA THR A 363 5.56 7.73 -18.99
C THR A 363 6.11 6.55 -18.19
N GLY A 364 6.34 5.44 -18.89
CA GLY A 364 6.95 4.25 -18.32
C GLY A 364 8.35 4.52 -17.78
N LYS A 365 8.72 3.80 -16.74
CA LYS A 365 10.03 3.90 -16.08
C LYS A 365 10.51 2.47 -15.86
N ASN A 366 11.80 2.25 -16.11
CA ASN A 366 12.42 0.96 -15.84
C ASN A 366 12.22 0.55 -14.38
N ASP A 367 11.71 -0.66 -14.18
CA ASP A 367 11.65 -1.31 -12.89
C ASP A 367 12.81 -2.31 -12.76
N PRO A 368 13.47 -2.46 -11.59
CA PRO A 368 14.59 -3.39 -11.49
C PRO A 368 14.17 -4.85 -11.65
N PRO A 369 15.02 -5.70 -12.25
CA PRO A 369 14.70 -7.10 -12.42
C PRO A 369 14.72 -7.82 -11.07
N VAL A 370 13.99 -8.93 -11.00
CA VAL A 370 13.97 -9.82 -9.85
C VAL A 370 14.54 -11.19 -10.21
N SER A 371 15.04 -11.87 -9.18
CA SER A 371 15.58 -13.22 -9.27
C SER A 371 15.28 -13.96 -7.96
N GLU A 372 15.40 -15.28 -8.01
CA GLU A 372 15.13 -16.18 -6.90
C GLU A 372 16.34 -17.07 -6.63
N ASP A 373 16.45 -17.53 -5.39
CA ASP A 373 17.41 -18.57 -5.04
C ASP A 373 17.08 -19.86 -5.80
N ASN A 374 18.12 -20.63 -6.12
CA ASN A 374 17.94 -21.90 -6.82
C ASN A 374 18.90 -22.96 -6.27
N THR A 375 18.43 -24.20 -6.28
CA THR A 375 19.23 -25.35 -5.85
C THR A 375 19.45 -26.28 -7.03
N VAL A 376 20.72 -26.56 -7.32
CA VAL A 376 21.15 -27.44 -8.40
C VAL A 376 21.90 -28.65 -7.84
N LYS A 377 21.88 -29.75 -8.57
CA LYS A 377 22.57 -30.99 -8.20
C LYS A 377 23.67 -31.26 -9.21
N ILE A 378 24.88 -31.56 -8.73
CA ILE A 378 25.95 -32.04 -9.60
C ILE A 378 25.56 -33.39 -10.23
N ASN A 379 26.13 -33.67 -11.40
CA ASN A 379 26.00 -34.97 -12.03
C ASN A 379 26.97 -36.02 -11.45
N ASP A 380 26.86 -37.26 -11.92
CA ASP A 380 27.71 -38.38 -11.52
C ASP A 380 29.21 -38.20 -11.86
N ASP A 381 29.51 -37.24 -12.74
CA ASP A 381 30.85 -36.84 -13.14
C ASP A 381 31.38 -35.64 -12.34
N TYR A 382 30.71 -35.29 -11.23
CA TYR A 382 31.10 -34.27 -10.27
C TYR A 382 31.15 -32.84 -10.80
N TYR A 383 30.27 -32.51 -11.75
CA TYR A 383 30.16 -31.17 -12.31
C TYR A 383 28.71 -30.72 -12.51
N TYR A 384 28.55 -29.42 -12.79
CA TYR A 384 27.28 -28.83 -13.20
C TYR A 384 27.49 -27.77 -14.29
N ASN A 385 26.67 -27.82 -15.34
CA ASN A 385 26.64 -26.83 -16.41
C ASN A 385 25.46 -25.89 -16.18
N PHE A 386 25.71 -24.60 -16.07
CA PHE A 386 24.66 -23.63 -15.84
C PHE A 386 23.97 -23.22 -17.13
N THR A 387 22.71 -22.83 -16.99
CA THR A 387 21.89 -22.22 -18.03
C THR A 387 21.29 -20.93 -17.49
N ALA A 388 20.82 -20.04 -18.38
CA ALA A 388 20.15 -18.81 -17.95
C ALA A 388 18.94 -19.07 -17.02
N ASN A 389 18.27 -20.22 -17.19
CA ASN A 389 17.11 -20.62 -16.37
C ASN A 389 17.46 -20.94 -14.90
N ASP A 390 18.75 -21.16 -14.60
CA ASP A 390 19.18 -21.41 -13.22
C ASP A 390 19.19 -20.15 -12.37
N PHE A 391 19.20 -18.97 -13.01
CA PHE A 391 19.23 -17.66 -12.35
C PHE A 391 17.83 -17.05 -12.18
N LYS A 392 16.76 -17.77 -12.53
CA LYS A 392 15.36 -17.41 -12.26
C LYS A 392 15.00 -15.94 -12.54
N TYR A 393 15.56 -15.38 -13.61
CA TYR A 393 15.36 -13.99 -13.99
C TYR A 393 13.90 -13.75 -14.38
N SER A 394 13.32 -12.67 -13.86
CA SER A 394 12.09 -12.09 -14.36
C SER A 394 12.09 -10.58 -14.16
N ASP A 395 11.29 -9.91 -14.98
CA ASP A 395 11.25 -8.47 -15.07
C ASP A 395 9.81 -8.04 -15.42
N ILE A 396 9.29 -6.99 -14.79
CA ILE A 396 7.85 -6.66 -14.84
C ILE A 396 7.46 -5.91 -16.11
N ASP A 397 8.38 -5.11 -16.64
CA ASP A 397 8.34 -4.41 -17.92
C ASP A 397 8.79 -5.31 -19.09
N ASN A 398 9.25 -6.53 -18.80
CA ASN A 398 9.70 -7.58 -19.72
C ASN A 398 11.02 -7.26 -20.42
N ASP A 399 11.90 -6.51 -19.75
CA ASP A 399 13.26 -6.35 -20.22
C ASP A 399 14.03 -7.67 -20.15
N LEU A 400 14.93 -7.87 -21.10
CA LEU A 400 15.69 -9.11 -21.21
C LEU A 400 16.89 -9.10 -20.26
N LEU A 401 17.24 -10.26 -19.71
CA LEU A 401 18.48 -10.41 -18.95
C LEU A 401 19.69 -9.95 -19.80
N GLU A 402 20.39 -8.91 -19.35
CA GLU A 402 21.59 -8.40 -20.02
C GLU A 402 22.84 -9.10 -19.48
N TYR A 403 22.99 -9.23 -18.16
CA TYR A 403 24.05 -10.02 -17.53
C TYR A 403 23.69 -10.46 -16.11
N ILE A 404 24.38 -11.49 -15.62
CA ILE A 404 24.49 -11.80 -14.18
C ILE A 404 25.81 -11.27 -13.64
N THR A 405 25.85 -10.89 -12.35
CA THR A 405 27.08 -10.57 -11.64
C THR A 405 27.32 -11.60 -10.55
N ILE A 406 28.46 -12.29 -10.58
CA ILE A 406 28.83 -13.24 -9.51
C ILE A 406 29.39 -12.46 -8.33
N LYS A 407 28.76 -12.56 -7.15
CA LYS A 407 29.08 -11.77 -5.95
C LYS A 407 30.02 -12.49 -5.00
N THR A 408 29.81 -13.79 -4.81
CA THR A 408 30.71 -14.67 -4.07
C THR A 408 31.09 -15.87 -4.93
N LEU A 409 32.12 -16.62 -4.53
CA LEU A 409 32.48 -17.88 -5.16
C LEU A 409 32.15 -19.04 -4.22
N PRO A 410 31.94 -20.26 -4.76
CA PRO A 410 31.83 -21.47 -3.96
C PRO A 410 33.02 -21.64 -3.00
N HIS A 411 32.75 -21.94 -1.74
CA HIS A 411 33.81 -22.28 -0.79
C HIS A 411 34.36 -23.69 -1.02
N ILE A 412 33.63 -24.55 -1.73
CA ILE A 412 34.11 -25.83 -2.26
C ILE A 412 33.98 -25.85 -3.78
N GLY A 413 35.03 -26.34 -4.45
CA GLY A 413 35.04 -26.48 -5.91
C GLY A 413 35.43 -25.20 -6.62
N LEU A 414 35.32 -25.25 -7.95
CA LEU A 414 35.74 -24.18 -8.84
C LEU A 414 34.59 -23.82 -9.76
N LEU A 415 34.22 -22.55 -9.74
CA LEU A 415 33.33 -21.93 -10.71
C LEU A 415 34.18 -21.26 -11.79
N GLN A 416 33.97 -21.64 -13.05
CA GLN A 416 34.80 -21.21 -14.18
C GLN A 416 33.95 -21.12 -15.46
N GLU A 417 34.49 -20.43 -16.47
CA GLU A 417 34.02 -20.58 -17.85
C GLU A 417 34.82 -21.70 -18.52
N GLU A 418 34.14 -22.59 -19.24
CA GLU A 418 34.75 -23.69 -19.99
C GLU A 418 34.50 -23.54 -21.49
N TYR A 419 35.58 -23.45 -22.25
CA TYR A 419 35.60 -23.38 -23.71
C TYR A 419 36.36 -24.59 -24.27
N ILE A 420 36.13 -24.91 -25.54
CA ILE A 420 36.79 -26.04 -26.24
C ILE A 420 38.32 -26.01 -26.11
N PHE A 421 38.92 -24.82 -26.01
CA PHE A 421 40.38 -24.62 -25.98
C PHE A 421 40.93 -24.09 -24.65
N ALA A 422 40.10 -23.73 -23.67
CA ALA A 422 40.56 -23.13 -22.42
C ALA A 422 39.49 -23.18 -21.32
N SER A 423 39.91 -23.17 -20.06
CA SER A 423 39.05 -22.86 -18.92
C SER A 423 39.57 -21.64 -18.17
N SER A 424 38.68 -20.80 -17.67
CA SER A 424 39.02 -19.57 -16.94
C SER A 424 38.26 -19.50 -15.62
N PRO A 425 38.93 -19.51 -14.45
CA PRO A 425 38.25 -19.37 -13.18
C PRO A 425 37.62 -17.99 -13.06
N LEU A 426 36.46 -17.93 -12.39
CA LEU A 426 35.79 -16.68 -12.13
C LEU A 426 36.36 -15.94 -10.92
N ILE A 427 36.08 -14.63 -10.88
CA ILE A 427 36.35 -13.76 -9.74
C ILE A 427 35.06 -13.03 -9.33
N PRO A 428 34.88 -12.68 -8.05
CA PRO A 428 33.78 -11.83 -7.62
C PRO A 428 33.71 -10.50 -8.39
N GLY A 429 32.50 -10.07 -8.72
CA GLY A 429 32.20 -8.87 -9.49
C GLY A 429 32.22 -9.06 -11.01
N ILE A 430 32.53 -10.26 -11.51
CA ILE A 430 32.50 -10.52 -12.96
C ILE A 430 31.06 -10.49 -13.49
N LYS A 431 30.87 -9.85 -14.64
CA LYS A 431 29.60 -9.78 -15.37
C LYS A 431 29.60 -10.83 -16.47
N ILE A 432 28.55 -11.65 -16.54
CA ILE A 432 28.41 -12.75 -17.50
C ILE A 432 27.11 -12.56 -18.27
N HIS A 433 27.22 -12.30 -19.57
CA HIS A 433 26.06 -12.14 -20.45
C HIS A 433 25.38 -13.49 -20.75
N PRO A 434 24.08 -13.53 -21.08
CA PRO A 434 23.32 -14.77 -21.32
C PRO A 434 23.98 -15.76 -22.27
N LYS A 435 24.64 -15.26 -23.33
CA LYS A 435 25.33 -16.09 -24.33
C LYS A 435 26.58 -16.80 -23.78
N ILE A 436 27.12 -16.32 -22.66
CA ILE A 436 28.31 -16.89 -22.01
C ILE A 436 27.89 -17.83 -20.88
N ILE A 437 26.68 -17.67 -20.33
CA ILE A 437 26.17 -18.52 -19.24
C ILE A 437 26.21 -20.01 -19.62
N GLU A 438 26.02 -20.37 -20.89
CA GLU A 438 26.14 -21.77 -21.35
C GLU A 438 27.54 -22.38 -21.17
N ASN A 439 28.57 -21.54 -21.03
CA ASN A 439 29.95 -21.95 -20.75
C ASN A 439 30.26 -21.91 -19.24
N LEU A 440 29.33 -21.45 -18.39
CA LEU A 440 29.53 -21.38 -16.95
C LEU A 440 29.43 -22.79 -16.36
N TYR A 441 30.49 -23.17 -15.66
CA TYR A 441 30.76 -24.53 -15.26
C TYR A 441 31.22 -24.58 -13.80
N PHE A 442 30.58 -25.45 -13.01
CA PHE A 442 31.05 -25.80 -11.68
C PHE A 442 31.71 -27.18 -11.70
N ARG A 443 32.88 -27.30 -11.06
CA ARG A 443 33.57 -28.57 -10.86
C ARG A 443 33.91 -28.80 -9.39
N LEU A 444 33.58 -29.99 -8.90
CA LEU A 444 34.06 -30.44 -7.61
C LEU A 444 35.56 -30.83 -7.69
N PRO A 445 36.36 -30.56 -6.64
CA PRO A 445 37.78 -30.91 -6.70
C PRO A 445 37.96 -32.42 -6.51
N ASN A 446 38.93 -33.01 -7.22
CA ASN A 446 39.15 -34.47 -7.23
C ASN A 446 39.45 -35.07 -5.84
N ASN A 447 39.88 -34.25 -4.87
CA ASN A 447 40.21 -34.65 -3.50
C ASN A 447 39.08 -34.33 -2.50
N TYR A 448 37.86 -34.11 -2.97
CA TYR A 448 36.71 -33.84 -2.10
C TYR A 448 36.46 -34.97 -1.10
N SER A 449 36.32 -34.62 0.18
CA SER A 449 36.21 -35.59 1.28
C SER A 449 34.80 -36.11 1.52
N GLY A 450 33.76 -35.50 0.93
CA GLY A 450 32.36 -35.86 1.16
C GLY A 450 31.78 -35.43 2.52
N MET A 451 32.53 -34.64 3.31
CA MET A 451 32.08 -34.20 4.64
C MET A 451 31.01 -33.11 4.56
N GLU A 452 31.17 -32.15 3.65
CA GLU A 452 30.14 -31.17 3.36
C GLU A 452 29.11 -31.75 2.39
N LYS A 453 27.96 -31.11 2.27
CA LYS A 453 26.83 -31.62 1.47
C LYS A 453 26.35 -30.65 0.42
N TYR A 454 26.80 -29.41 0.52
CA TYR A 454 26.51 -28.36 -0.42
C TYR A 454 27.66 -27.37 -0.46
N THR A 455 27.70 -26.59 -1.53
CA THR A 455 28.43 -25.33 -1.62
C THR A 455 27.51 -24.31 -2.24
N ASP A 456 27.79 -23.02 -2.09
CA ASP A 456 26.94 -21.99 -2.66
C ASP A 456 27.74 -20.83 -3.22
N PHE A 457 27.11 -20.06 -4.12
CA PHE A 457 27.60 -18.76 -4.52
C PHE A 457 26.42 -17.81 -4.69
N THR A 458 26.70 -16.52 -4.53
CA THR A 458 25.69 -15.46 -4.66
C THR A 458 25.86 -14.71 -5.96
N PHE A 459 24.77 -14.18 -6.48
CA PHE A 459 24.73 -13.43 -7.72
C PHE A 459 23.67 -12.31 -7.67
N SER A 460 23.76 -11.37 -8.61
CA SER A 460 22.67 -10.44 -8.94
C SER A 460 22.41 -10.47 -10.45
N VAL A 461 21.23 -10.05 -10.88
CA VAL A 461 20.85 -9.99 -12.30
C VAL A 461 20.70 -8.54 -12.78
N ASN A 462 20.81 -8.29 -14.08
CA ASN A 462 20.68 -6.98 -14.69
C ASN A 462 19.86 -7.08 -15.99
N ASP A 463 19.02 -6.08 -16.23
CA ASP A 463 18.08 -5.97 -17.36
C ASP A 463 18.60 -5.10 -18.54
N GLY A 464 19.80 -4.54 -18.41
CA GLY A 464 20.40 -3.58 -19.34
C GLY A 464 20.49 -2.16 -18.79
N THR A 465 19.75 -1.87 -17.72
CA THR A 465 19.53 -0.52 -17.20
C THR A 465 19.89 -0.45 -15.72
N VAL A 466 19.44 -1.42 -14.92
CA VAL A 466 19.65 -1.47 -13.47
C VAL A 466 19.85 -2.90 -12.96
N ASP A 467 20.64 -3.05 -11.89
CA ASP A 467 20.83 -4.35 -11.23
C ASP A 467 19.64 -4.67 -10.31
N SER A 468 19.39 -5.95 -10.06
CA SER A 468 18.44 -6.42 -9.06
C SER A 468 18.77 -5.86 -7.68
N ILE A 469 17.73 -5.49 -6.93
CA ILE A 469 17.89 -4.91 -5.58
C ILE A 469 18.46 -5.95 -4.60
N SER A 470 18.00 -7.20 -4.74
CA SER A 470 18.44 -8.33 -3.93
C SER A 470 19.57 -9.09 -4.61
N GLU A 471 20.44 -9.67 -3.79
CA GLU A 471 21.36 -10.72 -4.20
C GLU A 471 20.72 -12.08 -3.90
N ASN A 472 20.91 -13.04 -4.80
CA ASN A 472 20.32 -14.37 -4.74
C ASN A 472 21.41 -15.44 -4.68
N THR A 473 21.04 -16.63 -4.21
CA THR A 473 21.96 -17.73 -3.94
C THR A 473 21.70 -18.92 -4.84
N ILE A 474 22.76 -19.43 -5.50
CA ILE A 474 22.76 -20.76 -6.07
C ILE A 474 23.36 -21.72 -5.05
N THR A 475 22.56 -22.67 -4.57
CA THR A 475 23.03 -23.80 -3.77
C THR A 475 23.32 -24.98 -4.67
N ILE A 476 24.53 -25.53 -4.58
CA ILE A 476 24.96 -26.70 -5.33
C ILE A 476 25.04 -27.88 -4.34
N GLU A 477 24.11 -28.81 -4.46
CA GLU A 477 24.13 -30.05 -3.69
C GLU A 477 25.23 -30.99 -4.20
N LEU A 478 26.04 -31.49 -3.26
CA LEU A 478 27.23 -32.31 -3.49
C LEU A 478 26.99 -33.79 -3.19
N ASP A 479 25.74 -34.23 -3.01
CA ASP A 479 25.42 -35.62 -2.71
C ASP A 479 25.71 -36.52 -3.91
N THR A 480 26.83 -37.21 -3.82
CA THR A 480 27.25 -38.22 -4.78
C THR A 480 26.53 -39.52 -4.46
N ILE A 481 25.86 -40.12 -5.45
CA ILE A 481 25.52 -41.56 -5.36
C ILE A 481 26.86 -42.30 -5.17
N PRO A 482 27.00 -43.20 -4.19
CA PRO A 482 28.25 -43.95 -4.04
C PRO A 482 28.48 -44.73 -5.34
N LYS A 483 29.60 -44.45 -6.02
CA LYS A 483 30.12 -45.35 -7.06
C LYS A 483 30.24 -46.72 -6.42
N VAL A 484 29.45 -47.68 -6.90
CA VAL A 484 29.70 -49.09 -6.62
C VAL A 484 31.08 -49.37 -7.18
N SER A 485 32.06 -49.51 -6.29
CA SER A 485 33.37 -50.04 -6.63
C SER A 485 33.16 -51.44 -7.21
N ILE A 486 33.28 -51.58 -8.52
CA ILE A 486 33.54 -52.89 -9.11
C ILE A 486 35.01 -53.16 -8.79
N GLU A 487 35.26 -53.83 -7.66
CA GLU A 487 36.53 -54.52 -7.47
C GLU A 487 36.54 -55.74 -8.38
N GLU A 488 37.56 -55.77 -9.23
CA GLU A 488 37.92 -56.84 -10.15
C GLU A 488 37.94 -58.22 -9.46
N LYS A 489 37.39 -59.23 -10.15
CA LYS A 489 37.92 -60.59 -10.11
C LYS A 489 37.75 -61.31 -11.44
#